data_AF-A0A6L9LBT3-F1
#
_entry.id   AF-A0A6L9LBT3-F1
#
_cell.length_a   1.000
_cell.length_b   1.000
_cell.length_c   1.000
_cell.angle_alpha   90.00
_cell.angle_beta   90.00
_cell.angle_gamma   90.00
#
_symmetry.space_group_name_H-M   'P 1'
#
loop_
_entity.id
_entity.type
_entity.pdbx_description
1 polymer ?
#
loop_
_entity_poly.entity_id
_entity_poly.type
_entity_poly.pdbx_seq_one_letter_code
_entity_poly.pdbx_strand_id
1 'polypeptide(L)'
;MFSTLIKWFFLLVSGGILMVGLTPALQRWLDHHGFIPDQYSYGDLYNVTNLGAFKEVLFSTNRDLTEVDKPKMHYNNVHLYTIGDSFTYIDTSYYAGGRNKHVWVGGDHPLVVDLDTTKTNVLVIEFVERVLQERLYDPDYKRIYMKNGIARANRPIPISSHPAKSDEKESKLFARFGSEINQRLEFLLFNSPFFMRFKELKAQLMLGGFGRVPGAVISHNQQHLFYEAEADTSYVLSAFRHLTDRKIDELVANLNDIRQYYLLMGFDEVYICMIPNKVTILEPNHGPYNHQIERIEANPALEAPVISTIDTLRNHKEWYHLGDGHWNNQGKRFWLRRVNSLVAQWASNPNTRQ
;
A
#
# COMPACT_ATOMS: atom_id res chain seq x y z
N MET A 1 -46.07 24.13 -20.28
CA MET A 1 -45.38 24.69 -19.09
C MET A 1 -44.68 23.59 -18.28
N PHE A 2 -45.39 22.54 -17.84
CA PHE A 2 -44.81 21.41 -17.09
C PHE A 2 -43.66 20.68 -17.81
N SER A 3 -43.83 20.36 -19.10
CA SER A 3 -42.77 19.74 -19.91
C SER A 3 -41.50 20.60 -20.01
N THR A 4 -41.65 21.92 -20.08
CA THR A 4 -40.52 22.86 -20.17
C THR A 4 -39.74 22.93 -18.86
N LEU A 5 -40.43 22.94 -17.72
CA LEU A 5 -39.81 22.93 -16.39
C LEU A 5 -38.99 21.65 -16.16
N ILE A 6 -39.54 20.49 -16.55
CA ILE A 6 -38.82 19.21 -16.46
C ILE A 6 -37.54 19.23 -17.30
N LYS A 7 -37.61 19.73 -18.54
CA LYS A 7 -36.43 19.84 -19.40
C LYS A 7 -35.33 20.71 -18.79
N TRP A 8 -35.69 21.88 -18.27
CA TRP A 8 -34.74 22.76 -17.59
C TRP A 8 -34.16 22.14 -16.33
N PHE A 9 -34.98 21.43 -15.56
CA PHE A 9 -34.51 20.68 -14.39
C PHE A 9 -33.45 19.65 -14.78
N PHE A 10 -33.74 18.78 -15.76
CA PHE A 10 -32.76 17.78 -16.22
C PHE A 10 -31.49 18.43 -16.78
N LEU A 11 -31.62 19.53 -17.51
CA LEU A 11 -30.46 20.22 -18.08
C LEU A 11 -29.59 20.86 -16.99
N LEU A 12 -30.20 21.48 -15.99
CA LEU A 12 -29.48 22.06 -14.85
C LEU A 12 -28.81 20.99 -13.99
N VAL A 13 -29.52 19.90 -13.67
CA VAL A 13 -28.98 18.79 -12.87
C VAL A 13 -27.85 18.09 -13.60
N SER A 14 -28.05 17.72 -14.88
CA SER A 14 -27.01 17.06 -15.68
C SER A 14 -25.81 17.97 -15.91
N GLY A 15 -26.05 19.27 -16.14
CA GLY A 15 -25.00 20.27 -16.26
C GLY A 15 -24.21 20.44 -14.96
N GLY A 16 -24.88 20.42 -13.80
CA GLY A 16 -24.25 20.45 -12.49
C GLY A 16 -23.39 19.22 -12.22
N ILE A 17 -23.92 18.02 -12.48
CA ILE A 17 -23.19 16.75 -12.39
C ILE A 17 -21.94 16.77 -13.26
N LEU A 18 -22.08 17.20 -14.51
CA LEU A 18 -20.97 17.30 -15.44
C LEU A 18 -19.93 18.32 -14.97
N MET A 19 -20.36 19.47 -14.45
CA MET A 19 -19.48 20.49 -13.87
C MET A 19 -18.67 19.93 -12.69
N VAL A 20 -19.29 19.15 -11.81
CA VAL A 20 -18.60 18.46 -10.70
C VAL A 20 -17.58 17.46 -11.23
N GLY A 21 -17.96 16.59 -12.17
CA GLY A 21 -17.05 15.58 -12.75
C GLY A 21 -15.85 16.20 -13.50
N LEU A 22 -16.08 17.34 -14.17
CA LEU A 22 -15.03 18.10 -14.87
C LEU A 22 -14.13 18.90 -13.93
N THR A 23 -14.55 19.15 -12.68
CA THR A 23 -13.86 20.05 -11.75
C THR A 23 -13.35 19.29 -10.51
N PRO A 24 -12.13 18.71 -10.53
CA PRO A 24 -11.61 17.93 -9.42
C PRO A 24 -11.55 18.69 -8.08
N ALA A 25 -11.33 20.00 -8.10
CA ALA A 25 -11.35 20.81 -6.88
C ALA A 25 -12.74 20.88 -6.24
N LEU A 26 -13.80 21.02 -7.06
CA LEU A 26 -15.18 21.03 -6.59
C LEU A 26 -15.59 19.65 -6.09
N GLN A 27 -15.19 18.58 -6.79
CA GLN A 27 -15.44 17.22 -6.34
C GLN A 27 -14.77 16.95 -4.99
N ARG A 28 -13.49 17.29 -4.80
CA ARG A 28 -12.81 17.16 -3.50
C ARG A 28 -13.48 17.97 -2.39
N TRP A 29 -13.97 19.16 -2.73
CA TRP A 29 -14.73 19.97 -1.78
C TRP A 29 -16.04 19.28 -1.38
N LEU A 30 -16.80 18.75 -2.34
CA LEU A 30 -18.05 18.02 -2.07
C LEU A 30 -17.81 16.74 -1.25
N ASP A 31 -16.78 15.98 -1.60
CA ASP A 31 -16.33 14.78 -0.89
C ASP A 31 -15.94 15.09 0.56
N HIS A 32 -15.12 16.12 0.79
CA HIS A 32 -14.73 16.56 2.13
C HIS A 32 -15.92 16.97 3.02
N HIS A 33 -17.01 17.46 2.42
CA HIS A 33 -18.24 17.83 3.13
C HIS A 33 -19.28 16.69 3.17
N GLY A 34 -18.92 15.48 2.72
CA GLY A 34 -19.78 14.30 2.79
C GLY A 34 -20.92 14.26 1.78
N PHE A 35 -20.87 15.09 0.73
CA PHE A 35 -21.87 15.06 -0.35
C PHE A 35 -21.62 13.94 -1.36
N ILE A 36 -20.40 13.42 -1.42
CA ILE A 36 -20.02 12.26 -2.24
C ILE A 36 -19.73 11.10 -1.28
N PRO A 37 -20.40 9.95 -1.42
CA PRO A 37 -20.08 8.77 -0.64
C PRO A 37 -18.65 8.31 -0.92
N ASP A 38 -17.88 8.04 0.13
CA ASP A 38 -16.52 7.51 -0.01
C ASP A 38 -16.58 6.12 -0.66
N GLN A 39 -15.99 6.04 -1.84
CA GLN A 39 -15.94 4.85 -2.67
C GLN A 39 -15.24 3.67 -1.98
N TYR A 40 -14.25 3.96 -1.14
CA TYR A 40 -13.39 2.97 -0.51
C TYR A 40 -13.85 2.66 0.92
N SER A 41 -15.06 3.09 1.29
CA SER A 41 -15.68 2.84 2.61
C SER A 41 -15.75 1.37 3.01
N TYR A 42 -15.55 0.44 2.08
CA TYR A 42 -15.67 -1.01 2.28
C TYR A 42 -14.45 -1.80 1.77
N GLY A 43 -13.38 -1.10 1.36
CA GLY A 43 -12.16 -1.70 0.79
C GLY A 43 -12.10 -1.73 -0.73
N ASP A 44 -10.86 -1.78 -1.25
CA ASP A 44 -10.54 -1.71 -2.69
C ASP A 44 -11.16 -2.85 -3.50
N LEU A 45 -11.01 -4.09 -3.04
CA LEU A 45 -11.51 -5.28 -3.76
C LEU A 45 -13.03 -5.34 -3.75
N TYR A 46 -13.68 -4.92 -2.66
CA TYR A 46 -15.13 -4.77 -2.64
C TYR A 46 -15.57 -3.69 -3.64
N ASN A 47 -14.89 -2.55 -3.68
CA ASN A 47 -15.24 -1.46 -4.58
C ASN A 47 -15.18 -1.88 -6.06
N VAL A 48 -14.16 -2.66 -6.43
CA VAL A 48 -14.02 -3.21 -7.80
C VAL A 48 -15.09 -4.27 -8.10
N THR A 49 -15.34 -5.20 -7.17
CA THR A 49 -16.20 -6.36 -7.44
C THR A 49 -17.68 -6.13 -7.18
N ASN A 50 -18.00 -5.24 -6.24
CA ASN A 50 -19.32 -5.00 -5.66
C ASN A 50 -19.99 -6.26 -5.09
N LEU A 51 -19.22 -7.28 -4.71
CA LEU A 51 -19.79 -8.50 -4.16
C LEU A 51 -20.17 -8.28 -2.69
N GLY A 52 -21.47 -8.22 -2.40
CA GLY A 52 -22.00 -7.94 -1.06
C GLY A 52 -21.48 -8.86 0.05
N ALA A 53 -21.13 -10.12 -0.27
CA ALA A 53 -20.54 -11.06 0.69
C ALA A 53 -19.17 -10.62 1.23
N PHE A 54 -18.48 -9.71 0.53
CA PHE A 54 -17.17 -9.19 0.90
C PHE A 54 -17.21 -7.77 1.46
N LYS A 55 -18.41 -7.24 1.70
CA LYS A 55 -18.62 -5.89 2.19
C LYS A 55 -18.27 -5.78 3.67
N GLU A 56 -17.25 -4.98 3.99
CA GLU A 56 -16.83 -4.77 5.37
C GLU A 56 -17.44 -3.48 5.95
N VAL A 57 -18.58 -3.58 6.65
CA VAL A 57 -19.34 -2.39 7.11
C VAL A 57 -18.55 -1.52 8.09
N LEU A 58 -17.65 -2.12 8.88
CA LEU A 58 -16.80 -1.43 9.86
C LEU A 58 -15.36 -1.23 9.35
N PHE A 59 -15.17 -1.10 8.04
CA PHE A 59 -13.86 -1.04 7.41
C PHE A 59 -12.94 0.02 8.04
N SER A 60 -13.41 1.25 8.25
CA SER A 60 -12.60 2.33 8.85
C SER A 60 -12.13 1.98 10.26
N THR A 61 -13.03 1.47 11.11
CA THR A 61 -12.71 1.02 12.47
C THR A 61 -11.72 -0.16 12.46
N ASN A 62 -11.85 -1.06 11.50
CA ASN A 62 -10.97 -2.21 11.34
C ASN A 62 -9.66 -1.86 10.64
N ARG A 63 -9.55 -0.73 9.94
CA ARG A 63 -8.35 -0.31 9.22
C ARG A 63 -7.38 0.45 10.12
N ASP A 64 -7.91 1.27 11.01
CA ASP A 64 -7.13 2.28 11.72
C ASP A 64 -6.69 1.80 13.12
N LEU A 65 -5.48 2.22 13.51
CA LEU A 65 -4.98 2.04 14.88
C LEU A 65 -5.67 3.06 15.81
N THR A 66 -5.72 2.77 17.10
CA THR A 66 -6.32 3.67 18.09
C THR A 66 -5.30 4.08 19.15
N GLU A 67 -5.62 5.10 19.95
CA GLU A 67 -4.71 5.63 20.98
C GLU A 67 -4.13 4.59 21.94
N VAL A 68 -4.82 3.45 22.14
CA VAL A 68 -4.32 2.35 23.00
C VAL A 68 -3.14 1.60 22.39
N ASP A 69 -2.94 1.73 21.07
CA ASP A 69 -1.86 1.09 20.31
C ASP A 69 -0.57 1.93 20.34
N LYS A 70 -0.62 3.16 20.86
CA LYS A 70 0.57 3.99 21.06
C LYS A 70 1.51 3.36 22.10
N PRO A 71 2.83 3.54 21.96
CA PRO A 71 3.79 2.96 22.87
C PRO A 71 3.66 3.65 24.24
N LYS A 72 3.74 2.85 25.30
CA LYS A 72 3.70 3.37 26.69
C LYS A 72 4.97 4.16 27.06
N MET A 73 6.05 3.96 26.30
CA MET A 73 7.35 4.55 26.54
C MET A 73 8.01 4.87 25.20
N HIS A 74 8.64 6.05 25.12
CA HIS A 74 9.54 6.43 24.05
C HIS A 74 10.99 6.32 24.52
N TYR A 75 11.85 5.77 23.67
CA TYR A 75 13.26 5.53 23.98
C TYR A 75 14.14 6.60 23.32
N ASN A 76 14.51 7.63 24.10
CA ASN A 76 15.26 8.81 23.61
C ASN A 76 16.67 8.49 23.06
N ASN A 77 17.23 7.33 23.38
CA ASN A 77 18.52 6.88 22.89
C ASN A 77 18.45 6.15 21.53
N VAL A 78 17.24 5.88 21.03
CA VAL A 78 17.02 5.19 19.75
C VAL A 78 16.13 6.03 18.84
N HIS A 79 16.61 6.34 17.64
CA HIS A 79 15.83 6.96 16.57
C HIS A 79 15.41 5.91 15.57
N LEU A 80 14.12 5.91 15.21
CA LEU A 80 13.53 4.94 14.29
C LEU A 80 13.13 5.62 12.98
N TYR A 81 13.58 5.02 11.88
CA TYR A 81 13.25 5.43 10.53
C TYR A 81 12.59 4.26 9.83
N THR A 82 11.57 4.55 9.03
CA THR A 82 10.87 3.54 8.24
C THR A 82 10.77 3.99 6.79
N ILE A 83 10.91 3.03 5.87
CA ILE A 83 10.60 3.19 4.45
C ILE A 83 9.55 2.12 4.14
N GLY A 84 8.36 2.51 3.71
CA GLY A 84 7.28 1.56 3.43
C GLY A 84 6.15 2.16 2.59
N ASP A 85 5.12 1.37 2.33
CA ASP A 85 3.98 1.80 1.49
C ASP A 85 2.66 1.86 2.29
N SER A 86 1.52 1.68 1.60
CA SER A 86 0.19 1.69 2.20
C SER A 86 -0.01 0.67 3.32
N PHE A 87 0.76 -0.43 3.36
CA PHE A 87 0.70 -1.39 4.47
C PHE A 87 1.22 -0.79 5.79
N THR A 88 2.24 0.06 5.73
CA THR A 88 2.87 0.68 6.90
C THR A 88 2.63 2.19 7.00
N TYR A 89 1.58 2.70 6.34
CA TYR A 89 1.09 4.06 6.53
C TYR A 89 0.50 4.25 7.94
N ILE A 90 1.40 4.42 8.90
CA ILE A 90 1.14 4.54 10.32
C ILE A 90 1.73 5.87 10.78
N ASP A 91 0.94 6.64 11.52
CA ASP A 91 1.41 7.87 12.13
C ASP A 91 2.62 7.60 13.04
N THR A 92 3.68 8.38 12.90
CA THR A 92 4.95 8.11 13.59
C THR A 92 4.88 8.26 15.12
N SER A 93 3.78 8.78 15.67
CA SER A 93 3.51 8.78 17.13
C SER A 93 3.25 7.39 17.69
N TYR A 94 2.92 6.40 16.84
CA TYR A 94 2.79 5.00 17.24
C TYR A 94 4.14 4.29 17.40
N TYR A 95 5.24 4.92 16.99
CA TYR A 95 6.58 4.34 17.06
C TYR A 95 7.27 4.68 18.38
N ALA A 96 7.96 3.70 18.97
CA ALA A 96 8.58 3.81 20.29
C ALA A 96 9.93 4.56 20.32
N GLY A 97 10.48 4.97 19.16
CA GLY A 97 11.72 5.74 19.13
C GLY A 97 11.56 7.14 19.73
N GLY A 98 12.68 7.73 20.16
CA GLY A 98 12.74 9.12 20.62
C GLY A 98 12.57 10.14 19.48
N ARG A 99 13.00 9.76 18.28
CA ARG A 99 12.71 10.46 17.02
C ARG A 99 12.28 9.44 15.99
N ASN A 100 11.11 9.68 15.40
CA ASN A 100 10.50 8.77 14.45
C ASN A 100 10.28 9.47 13.11
N LYS A 101 10.63 8.80 12.01
CA LYS A 101 10.41 9.27 10.63
C LYS A 101 9.92 8.13 9.75
N HIS A 102 9.06 8.47 8.79
CA HIS A 102 8.55 7.56 7.79
C HIS A 102 8.69 8.16 6.40
N VAL A 103 9.07 7.33 5.44
CA VAL A 103 9.14 7.67 4.01
C VAL A 103 8.25 6.74 3.23
N TRP A 104 7.40 7.33 2.40
CA TRP A 104 6.58 6.59 1.46
C TRP A 104 7.40 6.07 0.28
N VAL A 105 7.37 4.77 0.05
CA VAL A 105 8.01 4.13 -1.10
C VAL A 105 7.38 4.61 -2.41
N GLY A 106 8.21 5.09 -3.33
CA GLY A 106 7.77 5.59 -4.63
C GLY A 106 7.45 7.09 -4.67
N GLY A 107 7.71 7.83 -3.59
CA GLY A 107 7.77 9.29 -3.66
C GLY A 107 8.84 9.77 -4.65
N ASP A 108 8.65 10.96 -5.23
CA ASP A 108 9.61 11.53 -6.19
C ASP A 108 10.78 12.26 -5.52
N HIS A 109 10.68 12.49 -4.22
CA HIS A 109 11.64 13.27 -3.44
C HIS A 109 12.07 12.52 -2.19
N PRO A 110 13.38 12.41 -1.93
CA PRO A 110 13.86 11.77 -0.73
C PRO A 110 13.50 12.57 0.52
N LEU A 111 13.27 11.87 1.63
CA LEU A 111 13.24 12.50 2.94
C LEU A 111 14.66 12.86 3.34
N VAL A 112 14.92 14.16 3.43
CA VAL A 112 16.18 14.67 3.93
C VAL A 112 16.21 14.56 5.45
N VAL A 113 17.17 13.81 5.97
CA VAL A 113 17.38 13.62 7.42
C VAL A 113 18.78 14.04 7.82
N ASP A 114 18.87 14.55 9.04
CA ASP A 114 20.12 14.71 9.76
C ASP A 114 20.16 13.64 10.86
N LEU A 115 21.05 12.66 10.70
CA LEU A 115 21.19 11.55 11.63
C LEU A 115 21.97 12.05 12.85
N ASP A 116 21.38 11.87 14.02
CA ASP A 116 22.05 12.20 15.27
C ASP A 116 23.03 11.08 15.60
N THR A 117 24.31 11.31 15.35
CA THR A 117 25.37 10.32 15.57
C THR A 117 25.61 10.03 17.04
N THR A 118 25.09 10.85 17.97
CA THR A 118 25.12 10.58 19.41
C THR A 118 24.09 9.54 19.83
N LYS A 119 23.09 9.28 19.00
CA LYS A 119 22.03 8.30 19.23
C LYS A 119 22.20 7.08 18.33
N THR A 120 21.47 6.02 18.65
CA THR A 120 21.38 4.85 17.77
C THR A 120 20.28 5.05 16.74
N ASN A 121 20.63 5.05 15.45
CA ASN A 121 19.71 5.26 14.34
C ASN A 121 19.40 3.91 13.67
N VAL A 122 18.16 3.45 13.80
CA VAL A 122 17.69 2.18 13.23
C VAL A 122 16.76 2.46 12.06
N LEU A 123 16.99 1.79 10.93
CA LEU A 123 16.11 1.82 9.77
C LEU A 123 15.38 0.49 9.61
N VAL A 124 14.08 0.54 9.35
CA VAL A 124 13.27 -0.61 8.92
C VAL A 124 12.74 -0.33 7.52
N ILE A 125 13.08 -1.18 6.55
CA ILE A 125 12.60 -1.08 5.17
C ILE A 125 11.59 -2.19 4.92
N GLU A 126 10.41 -1.79 4.47
CA GLU A 126 9.29 -2.66 4.19
C GLU A 126 9.15 -2.89 2.67
N PHE A 127 8.89 -4.14 2.31
CA PHE A 127 8.63 -4.56 0.94
C PHE A 127 7.40 -5.45 0.89
N VAL A 128 6.34 -5.01 0.21
CA VAL A 128 5.20 -5.89 -0.10
C VAL A 128 5.60 -6.91 -1.16
N GLU A 129 5.18 -8.16 -0.98
CA GLU A 129 5.51 -9.30 -1.83
C GLU A 129 5.32 -9.00 -3.32
N ARG A 130 4.18 -8.41 -3.70
CA ARG A 130 3.88 -8.05 -5.08
C ARG A 130 4.91 -7.14 -5.73
N VAL A 131 5.52 -6.23 -4.98
CA VAL A 131 6.46 -5.25 -5.53
C VAL A 131 7.91 -5.73 -5.55
N LEU A 132 8.23 -6.85 -4.89
CA LEU A 132 9.59 -7.41 -4.91
C LEU A 132 10.03 -7.72 -6.35
N GLN A 133 9.18 -8.37 -7.13
CA GLN A 133 9.52 -8.76 -8.50
C GLN A 133 9.51 -7.59 -9.50
N GLU A 134 8.78 -6.52 -9.20
CA GLU A 134 8.68 -5.33 -10.06
C GLU A 134 9.80 -4.34 -9.75
N ARG A 135 10.07 -4.07 -8.47
CA ARG A 135 10.84 -2.90 -8.03
C ARG A 135 12.24 -3.23 -7.55
N LEU A 136 12.55 -4.49 -7.24
CA LEU A 136 13.88 -4.88 -6.72
C LEU A 136 14.84 -5.42 -7.78
N TYR A 137 14.70 -4.93 -9.02
CA TYR A 137 15.68 -5.14 -10.08
C TYR A 137 16.23 -3.80 -10.57
N ASP A 138 17.46 -3.82 -11.10
CA ASP A 138 18.09 -2.63 -11.66
C ASP A 138 17.32 -2.15 -12.90
N PRO A 139 17.12 -0.83 -13.09
CA PRO A 139 17.63 0.28 -12.28
C PRO A 139 16.70 0.76 -11.16
N ASP A 140 15.51 0.17 -11.04
CA ASP A 140 14.42 0.74 -10.26
C ASP A 140 14.66 0.72 -8.76
N TYR A 141 15.28 -0.34 -8.22
CA TYR A 141 15.49 -0.43 -6.77
C TYR A 141 16.39 0.71 -6.25
N LYS A 142 17.45 1.07 -6.98
CA LYS A 142 18.33 2.19 -6.62
C LYS A 142 17.57 3.51 -6.66
N ARG A 143 16.75 3.70 -7.69
CA ARG A 143 15.94 4.92 -7.83
C ARG A 143 14.93 5.04 -6.68
N ILE A 144 14.17 3.98 -6.43
CA ILE A 144 13.05 3.97 -5.49
C ILE A 144 13.55 3.98 -4.04
N TYR A 145 14.46 3.07 -3.69
CA TYR A 145 14.85 2.85 -2.30
C TYR A 145 16.10 3.60 -1.87
N MET A 146 16.97 4.05 -2.77
CA MET A 146 18.19 4.78 -2.40
C MET A 146 18.11 6.27 -2.76
N LYS A 147 17.78 6.60 -4.02
CA LYS A 147 17.72 8.01 -4.47
C LYS A 147 16.49 8.74 -3.92
N ASN A 148 15.33 8.07 -3.91
CA ASN A 148 14.07 8.64 -3.49
C ASN A 148 13.66 8.25 -2.06
N GLY A 149 14.45 7.42 -1.39
CA GLY A 149 14.22 6.99 0.00
C GLY A 149 14.62 8.07 0.99
N ILE A 150 15.63 7.78 1.81
CA ILE A 150 16.19 8.73 2.78
C ILE A 150 17.49 9.31 2.22
N ALA A 151 17.72 10.61 2.39
CA ALA A 151 18.96 11.28 2.01
C ALA A 151 19.54 12.10 3.16
N ARG A 152 20.87 12.29 3.19
CA ARG A 152 21.55 13.18 4.15
C ARG A 152 21.40 14.66 3.77
N ALA A 153 21.20 15.52 4.76
CA ALA A 153 21.08 16.98 4.62
C ALA A 153 22.23 17.65 3.85
N ASN A 154 23.44 17.11 3.92
CA ASN A 154 24.63 17.70 3.28
C ASN A 154 24.88 17.23 1.84
N ARG A 155 23.99 16.42 1.26
CA ARG A 155 24.09 16.05 -0.16
C ARG A 155 23.25 17.04 -0.97
N PRO A 156 23.81 17.73 -1.98
CA PRO A 156 23.00 18.54 -2.86
C PRO A 156 21.96 17.63 -3.49
N ILE A 157 20.68 17.92 -3.22
CA ILE A 157 19.58 17.28 -3.94
C ILE A 157 19.80 17.66 -5.39
N PRO A 158 20.04 16.71 -6.31
CA PRO A 158 19.94 17.03 -7.72
C PRO A 158 18.48 17.43 -7.91
N ILE A 159 18.22 18.73 -8.05
CA ILE A 159 16.92 19.22 -8.50
C ILE A 159 16.77 18.62 -9.89
N SER A 160 16.14 17.45 -9.95
CA SER A 160 15.79 16.80 -11.19
C SER A 160 14.68 17.63 -11.80
N SER A 161 15.05 18.69 -12.50
CA SER A 161 14.20 19.34 -13.49
C SER A 161 14.06 18.37 -14.66
N HIS A 162 13.36 17.26 -14.45
CA HIS A 162 12.78 16.54 -15.58
C HIS A 162 11.46 17.20 -15.87
N PRO A 163 11.30 17.85 -17.04
CA PRO A 163 9.99 18.24 -17.48
C PRO A 163 9.16 16.96 -17.53
N ALA A 164 7.95 17.02 -16.98
CA ALA A 164 6.97 15.96 -17.14
C ALA A 164 7.01 15.52 -18.62
N LYS A 165 7.32 14.24 -18.85
CA LYS A 165 7.22 13.66 -20.19
C LYS A 165 5.76 13.82 -20.61
N SER A 166 5.52 14.85 -21.41
CA SER A 166 4.26 15.06 -22.09
C SER A 166 4.25 14.13 -23.30
N ASP A 167 3.94 12.86 -23.06
CA ASP A 167 3.52 11.99 -24.13
C ASP A 167 2.08 12.36 -24.53
N GLU A 168 1.91 12.41 -25.84
CA GLU A 168 0.68 12.59 -26.63
C GLU A 168 0.13 14.01 -26.79
N LYS A 169 0.32 14.51 -28.01
CA LYS A 169 -0.37 15.64 -28.64
C LYS A 169 -1.86 15.32 -28.83
N GLU A 170 -2.59 15.11 -27.75
CA GLU A 170 -4.03 15.32 -27.74
C GLU A 170 -4.34 16.64 -27.04
N SER A 171 -5.30 17.39 -27.60
CA SER A 171 -5.72 18.72 -27.20
C SER A 171 -5.63 18.98 -25.68
N LYS A 172 -4.73 19.89 -25.27
CA LYS A 172 -4.53 20.34 -23.87
C LYS A 172 -5.81 20.79 -23.15
N LEU A 173 -6.87 21.09 -23.90
CA LEU A 173 -8.18 21.40 -23.32
C LEU A 173 -8.88 20.11 -22.86
N PHE A 174 -8.99 19.08 -23.72
CA PHE A 174 -9.67 17.83 -23.39
C PHE A 174 -8.87 16.89 -22.49
N ALA A 175 -7.53 16.90 -22.59
CA ALA A 175 -6.66 16.14 -21.69
C ALA A 175 -6.79 16.56 -20.21
N ARG A 176 -7.14 17.84 -19.94
CA ARG A 176 -7.46 18.32 -18.58
C ARG A 176 -8.82 17.84 -18.06
N PHE A 177 -9.72 17.41 -18.95
CA PHE A 177 -11.09 17.05 -18.64
C PHE A 177 -11.38 15.54 -18.73
N GLY A 178 -10.46 14.71 -19.25
CA GLY A 178 -10.83 13.42 -19.85
C GLY A 178 -10.42 12.14 -19.13
N SER A 179 -9.22 12.04 -18.53
CA SER A 179 -8.68 10.71 -18.18
C SER A 179 -9.46 9.97 -17.08
N GLU A 180 -10.14 10.71 -16.20
CA GLU A 180 -10.87 10.15 -15.05
C GLU A 180 -12.34 10.59 -14.98
N ILE A 181 -12.86 11.29 -16.00
CA ILE A 181 -14.23 11.84 -15.93
C ILE A 181 -15.27 10.74 -15.76
N ASN A 182 -15.11 9.60 -16.44
CA ASN A 182 -16.02 8.46 -16.33
C ASN A 182 -16.03 7.91 -14.92
N GLN A 183 -14.85 7.77 -14.31
CA GLN A 183 -14.69 7.29 -12.95
C GLN A 183 -15.33 8.28 -11.95
N ARG A 184 -15.12 9.58 -12.12
CA ARG A 184 -15.70 10.61 -11.24
C ARG A 184 -17.22 10.70 -11.36
N LEU A 185 -17.73 10.60 -12.59
CA LEU A 185 -19.17 10.55 -12.84
C LEU A 185 -19.78 9.26 -12.26
N GLU A 186 -19.08 8.13 -12.37
CA GLU A 186 -19.50 6.90 -11.72
C GLU A 186 -19.67 7.12 -10.21
N PHE A 187 -18.73 7.80 -9.56
CA PHE A 187 -18.77 8.02 -8.11
C PHE A 187 -19.94 8.90 -7.70
N LEU A 188 -20.13 10.01 -8.41
CA LEU A 188 -21.20 10.94 -8.10
C LEU A 188 -22.59 10.31 -8.30
N LEU A 189 -22.74 9.48 -9.33
CA LEU A 189 -24.03 8.95 -9.74
C LEU A 189 -24.37 7.61 -9.07
N PHE A 190 -23.39 6.73 -8.88
CA PHE A 190 -23.65 5.31 -8.61
C PHE A 190 -23.09 4.78 -7.29
N ASN A 191 -22.42 5.60 -6.47
CA ASN A 191 -21.92 5.17 -5.15
C ASN A 191 -22.90 5.45 -3.99
N SER A 192 -24.11 5.94 -4.26
CA SER A 192 -25.12 6.08 -3.20
C SER A 192 -25.57 4.71 -2.68
N PRO A 193 -26.01 4.59 -1.41
CA PRO A 193 -26.49 3.32 -0.85
C PRO A 193 -27.58 2.63 -1.68
N PHE A 194 -28.39 3.42 -2.39
CA PHE A 194 -29.41 2.90 -3.30
C PHE A 194 -28.78 2.22 -4.52
N PHE A 195 -27.89 2.91 -5.25
CA PHE A 195 -27.24 2.36 -6.44
C PHE A 195 -26.30 1.20 -6.12
N MET A 196 -25.66 1.23 -4.95
CA MET A 196 -24.82 0.12 -4.48
C MET A 196 -25.59 -1.20 -4.39
N ARG A 197 -26.86 -1.19 -3.99
CA ARG A 197 -27.69 -2.42 -3.98
C ARG A 197 -27.87 -3.01 -5.38
N PHE A 198 -27.98 -2.17 -6.41
CA PHE A 198 -28.05 -2.63 -7.80
C PHE A 198 -26.70 -3.14 -8.30
N LYS A 199 -25.58 -2.48 -7.94
CA LYS A 199 -24.24 -2.97 -8.25
C LYS A 199 -24.01 -4.35 -7.61
N GLU A 200 -24.42 -4.51 -6.35
CA GLU A 200 -24.35 -5.78 -5.62
C GLU A 200 -25.20 -6.88 -6.27
N LEU A 201 -26.46 -6.60 -6.60
CA LEU A 201 -27.33 -7.56 -7.29
C LEU A 201 -26.75 -7.98 -8.65
N LYS A 202 -26.25 -7.02 -9.43
CA LYS A 202 -25.58 -7.29 -10.70
C LYS A 202 -24.34 -8.16 -10.49
N ALA A 203 -23.51 -7.85 -9.50
CA ALA A 203 -22.31 -8.62 -9.21
C ALA A 203 -22.64 -10.06 -8.80
N GLN A 204 -23.66 -10.25 -7.96
CA GLN A 204 -24.14 -11.57 -7.58
C GLN A 204 -24.68 -12.36 -8.78
N LEU A 205 -25.41 -11.71 -9.69
CA LEU A 205 -25.88 -12.36 -10.93
C LEU A 205 -24.71 -12.74 -11.85
N MET A 206 -23.69 -11.88 -11.96
CA MET A 206 -22.48 -12.17 -12.74
C MET A 206 -21.71 -13.36 -12.16
N LEU A 207 -21.56 -13.42 -10.83
CA LEU A 207 -20.90 -14.53 -10.17
C LEU A 207 -21.73 -15.82 -10.24
N GLY A 208 -22.99 -15.78 -9.81
CA GLY A 208 -23.84 -16.97 -9.73
C GLY A 208 -24.27 -17.51 -11.09
N GLY A 209 -24.51 -16.64 -12.07
CA GLY A 209 -24.97 -17.02 -13.41
C GLY A 209 -23.84 -17.30 -14.40
N PHE A 210 -22.70 -16.62 -14.26
CA PHE A 210 -21.62 -16.69 -15.25
C PHE A 210 -20.26 -17.08 -14.67
N GLY A 211 -20.13 -17.21 -13.34
CA GLY A 211 -18.86 -17.52 -12.69
C GLY A 211 -17.81 -16.40 -12.84
N ARG A 212 -18.24 -15.14 -13.04
CA ARG A 212 -17.34 -14.02 -13.35
C ARG A 212 -17.26 -13.00 -12.22
N VAL A 213 -16.05 -12.61 -11.87
CA VAL A 213 -15.73 -11.50 -10.97
C VAL A 213 -14.77 -10.56 -11.69
N PRO A 214 -15.20 -9.37 -12.14
CA PRO A 214 -14.33 -8.46 -12.87
C PRO A 214 -13.29 -7.85 -11.93
N GLY A 215 -12.03 -7.79 -12.37
CA GLY A 215 -10.94 -7.08 -11.70
C GLY A 215 -10.45 -7.68 -10.37
N ALA A 216 -10.91 -8.89 -10.02
CA ALA A 216 -10.46 -9.62 -8.86
C ALA A 216 -10.59 -11.12 -9.09
N VAL A 217 -9.85 -11.88 -8.29
CA VAL A 217 -9.96 -13.34 -8.22
C VAL A 217 -10.63 -13.70 -6.90
N ILE A 218 -11.59 -14.64 -6.96
CA ILE A 218 -12.22 -15.20 -5.77
C ILE A 218 -11.50 -16.51 -5.39
N SER A 219 -11.33 -16.75 -4.10
CA SER A 219 -10.76 -18.00 -3.61
C SER A 219 -11.64 -19.21 -3.98
N HIS A 220 -11.06 -20.40 -4.02
CA HIS A 220 -11.77 -21.64 -4.39
C HIS A 220 -12.95 -21.93 -3.46
N ASN A 221 -12.82 -21.59 -2.18
CA ASN A 221 -13.90 -21.72 -1.18
C ASN A 221 -14.86 -20.51 -1.14
N GLN A 222 -14.67 -19.53 -2.03
CA GLN A 222 -15.46 -18.30 -2.14
C GLN A 222 -15.48 -17.42 -0.87
N GLN A 223 -14.50 -17.58 0.02
CA GLN A 223 -14.41 -16.81 1.28
C GLN A 223 -13.52 -15.58 1.19
N HIS A 224 -12.69 -15.47 0.14
CA HIS A 224 -11.73 -14.36 0.01
C HIS A 224 -11.70 -13.79 -1.41
N LEU A 225 -11.39 -12.49 -1.51
CA LEU A 225 -11.04 -11.81 -2.76
C LEU A 225 -9.56 -11.46 -2.77
N PHE A 226 -8.97 -11.54 -3.96
CA PHE A 226 -7.58 -11.22 -4.26
C PHE A 226 -7.49 -10.31 -5.47
N TYR A 227 -6.43 -9.48 -5.57
CA TYR A 227 -6.13 -8.81 -6.81
C TYR A 227 -5.69 -9.83 -7.86
N GLU A 228 -6.20 -9.69 -9.07
CA GLU A 228 -5.84 -10.56 -10.20
C GLU A 228 -4.32 -10.59 -10.42
N ALA A 229 -3.66 -9.43 -10.35
CA ALA A 229 -2.22 -9.32 -10.53
C ALA A 229 -1.39 -10.07 -9.48
N GLU A 230 -1.96 -10.36 -8.31
CA GLU A 230 -1.28 -11.08 -7.22
C GLU A 230 -1.50 -12.60 -7.30
N ALA A 231 -2.60 -13.03 -7.95
CA ALA A 231 -3.04 -14.42 -8.01
C ALA A 231 -2.74 -15.10 -9.37
N ASP A 232 -2.82 -14.37 -10.48
CA ASP A 232 -2.59 -14.94 -11.82
C ASP A 232 -1.09 -14.99 -12.15
N THR A 233 -0.60 -16.20 -12.43
CA THR A 233 0.79 -16.51 -12.83
C THR A 233 1.32 -15.71 -14.02
N SER A 234 0.46 -15.13 -14.85
CA SER A 234 0.83 -14.30 -16.00
C SER A 234 1.41 -12.95 -15.58
N TYR A 235 1.06 -12.45 -14.39
CA TYR A 235 1.49 -11.15 -13.88
C TYR A 235 2.82 -11.22 -13.14
N VAL A 236 3.65 -10.18 -13.29
CA VAL A 236 4.92 -10.05 -12.55
C VAL A 236 4.73 -9.91 -11.04
N LEU A 237 3.58 -9.38 -10.62
CA LEU A 237 3.24 -9.13 -9.23
C LEU A 237 2.75 -10.39 -8.49
N SER A 238 2.62 -11.51 -9.21
CA SER A 238 1.99 -12.72 -8.70
C SER A 238 2.90 -13.53 -7.80
N ALA A 239 2.32 -13.99 -6.69
CA ALA A 239 2.93 -14.94 -5.76
C ALA A 239 3.11 -16.34 -6.38
N PHE A 240 2.41 -16.63 -7.48
CA PHE A 240 2.41 -17.94 -8.14
C PHE A 240 3.22 -17.96 -9.44
N ARG A 241 3.78 -16.81 -9.83
CA ARG A 241 4.69 -16.74 -10.96
C ARG A 241 6.01 -17.43 -10.61
N HIS A 242 6.43 -18.37 -11.45
CA HIS A 242 7.68 -19.09 -11.27
C HIS A 242 8.88 -18.13 -11.20
N LEU A 243 9.72 -18.33 -10.18
CA LEU A 243 10.98 -17.61 -9.97
C LEU A 243 12.15 -18.57 -9.88
N THR A 244 13.14 -18.36 -10.74
CA THR A 244 14.40 -19.12 -10.73
C THR A 244 15.26 -18.73 -9.53
N ASP A 245 16.14 -19.63 -9.09
CA ASP A 245 17.08 -19.35 -7.98
C ASP A 245 17.97 -18.14 -8.29
N ARG A 246 18.46 -18.02 -9.53
CA ARG A 246 19.22 -16.85 -9.98
C ARG A 246 18.48 -15.52 -9.73
N LYS A 247 17.15 -15.49 -9.92
CA LYS A 247 16.36 -14.29 -9.65
C LYS A 247 16.26 -13.99 -8.15
N ILE A 248 16.15 -15.01 -7.32
CA ILE A 248 16.21 -14.86 -5.86
C ILE A 248 17.57 -14.33 -5.43
N ASP A 249 18.66 -14.89 -5.97
CA ASP A 249 20.02 -14.44 -5.65
C ASP A 249 20.24 -12.97 -6.04
N GLU A 250 19.70 -12.55 -7.19
CA GLU A 250 19.74 -11.15 -7.63
C GLU A 250 18.93 -10.24 -6.71
N LEU A 251 17.74 -10.65 -6.28
CA LEU A 251 16.93 -9.91 -5.30
C LEU A 251 17.69 -9.76 -3.97
N VAL A 252 18.30 -10.83 -3.47
CA VAL A 252 19.10 -10.82 -2.23
C VAL A 252 20.31 -9.89 -2.35
N ALA A 253 21.02 -9.93 -3.48
CA ALA A 253 22.12 -9.01 -3.75
C ALA A 253 21.66 -7.54 -3.74
N ASN A 254 20.50 -7.24 -4.34
CA ASN A 254 19.95 -5.89 -4.37
C ASN A 254 19.48 -5.42 -2.98
N LEU A 255 18.91 -6.31 -2.16
CA LEU A 255 18.59 -6.03 -0.75
C LEU A 255 19.84 -5.72 0.07
N ASN A 256 20.93 -6.48 -0.13
CA ASN A 256 22.21 -6.21 0.53
C ASN A 256 22.80 -4.87 0.09
N ASP A 257 22.69 -4.50 -1.19
CA ASP A 257 23.13 -3.19 -1.69
C ASP A 257 22.34 -2.04 -1.05
N ILE A 258 21.02 -2.18 -0.91
CA ILE A 258 20.17 -1.22 -0.18
C ILE A 258 20.64 -1.10 1.28
N ARG A 259 20.88 -2.24 1.96
CA ARG A 259 21.37 -2.23 3.34
C ARG A 259 22.71 -1.51 3.47
N GLN A 260 23.69 -1.89 2.65
CA GLN A 260 25.03 -1.30 2.66
C GLN A 260 24.98 0.20 2.38
N TYR A 261 24.14 0.65 1.45
CA TYR A 261 23.93 2.07 1.19
C TYR A 261 23.52 2.85 2.45
N TYR A 262 22.57 2.33 3.23
CA TYR A 262 22.09 3.01 4.43
C TYR A 262 23.04 2.89 5.62
N LEU A 263 23.75 1.78 5.77
CA LEU A 263 24.83 1.67 6.75
C LEU A 263 25.95 2.68 6.48
N LEU A 264 26.37 2.83 5.21
CA LEU A 264 27.33 3.86 4.81
C LEU A 264 26.79 5.28 4.98
N MET A 265 25.47 5.45 4.96
CA MET A 265 24.80 6.70 5.34
C MET A 265 24.82 6.95 6.86
N GLY A 266 25.30 6.01 7.68
CA GLY A 266 25.47 6.18 9.12
C GLY A 266 24.27 5.73 9.95
N PHE A 267 23.36 4.93 9.39
CA PHE A 267 22.47 4.11 10.21
C PHE A 267 23.29 3.04 10.95
N ASP A 268 22.93 2.77 12.20
CA ASP A 268 23.62 1.77 13.02
C ASP A 268 23.15 0.34 12.68
N GLU A 269 21.90 0.18 12.21
CA GLU A 269 21.42 -1.06 11.61
C GLU A 269 20.25 -0.80 10.64
N VAL A 270 20.11 -1.69 9.66
CA VAL A 270 19.06 -1.66 8.65
C VAL A 270 18.36 -3.02 8.60
N TYR A 271 17.11 -3.05 9.05
CA TYR A 271 16.25 -4.22 9.04
C TYR A 271 15.40 -4.25 7.78
N ILE A 272 15.11 -5.45 7.30
CA ILE A 272 14.18 -5.68 6.20
C ILE A 272 12.93 -6.40 6.73
N CYS A 273 11.77 -5.98 6.26
CA CYS A 273 10.49 -6.60 6.56
C CYS A 273 9.75 -6.87 5.24
N MET A 274 9.54 -8.14 4.90
CA MET A 274 8.70 -8.50 3.75
C MET A 274 7.27 -8.76 4.22
N ILE A 275 6.30 -8.13 3.56
CA ILE A 275 4.87 -8.31 3.85
C ILE A 275 4.26 -9.20 2.77
N PRO A 276 3.70 -10.37 3.12
CA PRO A 276 3.07 -11.27 2.16
C PRO A 276 1.79 -10.67 1.57
N ASN A 277 1.54 -10.97 0.29
CA ASN A 277 0.27 -10.67 -0.35
C ASN A 277 -0.85 -11.44 0.37
N LYS A 278 -2.07 -10.91 0.33
CA LYS A 278 -3.24 -11.56 0.94
C LYS A 278 -3.46 -12.98 0.41
N VAL A 279 -3.27 -13.20 -0.90
CA VAL A 279 -3.44 -14.52 -1.52
C VAL A 279 -2.45 -15.56 -1.00
N THR A 280 -1.21 -15.15 -0.72
CA THR A 280 -0.16 -16.00 -0.14
C THR A 280 -0.55 -16.54 1.23
N ILE A 281 -1.27 -15.73 2.03
CA ILE A 281 -1.68 -16.10 3.38
C ILE A 281 -2.99 -16.88 3.39
N LEU A 282 -3.98 -16.42 2.62
CA LEU A 282 -5.33 -16.96 2.71
C LEU A 282 -5.52 -18.20 1.82
N GLU A 283 -4.80 -18.28 0.70
CA GLU A 283 -4.89 -19.39 -0.25
C GLU A 283 -3.54 -19.71 -0.91
N PRO A 284 -2.54 -20.20 -0.14
CA PRO A 284 -1.21 -20.53 -0.68
C PRO A 284 -1.24 -21.63 -1.75
N ASN A 285 -2.33 -22.39 -1.86
CA ASN A 285 -2.50 -23.44 -2.87
C ASN A 285 -3.34 -22.95 -4.07
N HIS A 286 -3.54 -21.64 -4.23
CA HIS A 286 -4.27 -21.08 -5.38
C HIS A 286 -3.62 -21.47 -6.72
N GLY A 287 -2.29 -21.50 -6.73
CA GLY A 287 -1.45 -22.01 -7.81
C GLY A 287 -0.13 -22.56 -7.25
N PRO A 288 0.89 -22.81 -8.09
CA PRO A 288 2.20 -23.22 -7.63
C PRO A 288 2.91 -22.04 -6.95
N TYR A 289 2.78 -21.93 -5.63
CA TYR A 289 3.38 -20.83 -4.86
C TYR A 289 4.91 -20.81 -5.04
N ASN A 290 5.46 -19.64 -5.31
CA ASN A 290 6.89 -19.50 -5.63
C ASN A 290 7.80 -19.41 -4.40
N HIS A 291 7.20 -19.29 -3.20
CA HIS A 291 7.89 -19.18 -1.91
C HIS A 291 8.94 -18.08 -1.85
N GLN A 292 8.74 -16.96 -2.57
CA GLN A 292 9.78 -15.96 -2.72
C GLN A 292 10.22 -15.34 -1.40
N ILE A 293 9.29 -15.09 -0.46
CA ILE A 293 9.64 -14.52 0.85
C ILE A 293 10.52 -15.51 1.61
N GLU A 294 10.10 -16.76 1.75
CA GLU A 294 10.86 -17.76 2.51
C GLU A 294 12.21 -18.05 1.87
N ARG A 295 12.27 -18.08 0.53
CA ARG A 295 13.53 -18.27 -0.22
C ARG A 295 14.50 -17.10 -0.03
N ILE A 296 14.00 -15.87 0.09
CA ILE A 296 14.83 -14.69 0.41
C ILE A 296 15.27 -14.75 1.88
N GLU A 297 14.35 -14.96 2.83
CA GLU A 297 14.66 -15.00 4.27
C GLU A 297 15.64 -16.12 4.64
N ALA A 298 15.56 -17.25 3.96
CA ALA A 298 16.46 -18.39 4.17
C ALA A 298 17.75 -18.33 3.32
N ASN A 299 17.91 -17.34 2.45
CA ASN A 299 19.09 -17.26 1.59
C ASN A 299 20.33 -16.95 2.44
N PRO A 300 21.39 -17.80 2.42
CA PRO A 300 22.57 -17.61 3.25
C PRO A 300 23.38 -16.36 2.89
N ALA A 301 23.17 -15.78 1.71
CA ALA A 301 23.80 -14.53 1.29
C ALA A 301 23.07 -13.29 1.80
N LEU A 302 21.86 -13.40 2.38
CA LEU A 302 21.15 -12.24 2.92
C LEU A 302 21.86 -11.73 4.18
N GLU A 303 22.40 -10.52 4.10
CA GLU A 303 23.16 -9.89 5.19
C GLU A 303 22.25 -9.14 6.17
N ALA A 304 21.06 -8.72 5.71
CA ALA A 304 20.16 -7.90 6.49
C ALA A 304 19.41 -8.70 7.56
N PRO A 305 19.33 -8.21 8.81
CA PRO A 305 18.43 -8.81 9.79
C PRO A 305 16.97 -8.63 9.34
N VAL A 306 16.19 -9.71 9.43
CA VAL A 306 14.81 -9.76 8.95
C VAL A 306 13.81 -9.68 10.09
N ILE A 307 12.80 -8.81 9.95
CA ILE A 307 11.57 -8.85 10.75
C ILE A 307 10.58 -9.75 10.02
N SER A 308 10.70 -11.06 10.23
CA SER A 308 9.84 -12.05 9.54
C SER A 308 8.39 -11.93 10.03
N THR A 309 7.45 -11.97 9.08
CA THR A 309 6.01 -11.86 9.34
C THR A 309 5.21 -13.06 8.85
N ILE A 310 5.72 -13.78 7.84
CA ILE A 310 4.93 -14.71 7.03
C ILE A 310 4.32 -15.86 7.85
N ASP A 311 5.09 -16.50 8.71
CA ASP A 311 4.60 -17.64 9.50
C ASP A 311 3.58 -17.22 10.56
N THR A 312 3.71 -16.01 11.11
CA THR A 312 2.69 -15.49 12.03
C THR A 312 1.41 -15.20 11.27
N LEU A 313 1.49 -14.53 10.13
CA LEU A 313 0.33 -14.16 9.33
C LEU A 313 -0.42 -15.38 8.79
N ARG A 314 0.27 -16.48 8.44
CA ARG A 314 -0.36 -17.76 8.06
C ARG A 314 -1.31 -18.33 9.11
N ASN A 315 -0.99 -18.09 10.38
CA ASN A 315 -1.80 -18.53 11.52
C ASN A 315 -2.90 -17.51 11.90
N HIS A 316 -2.91 -16.34 11.26
CA HIS A 316 -3.80 -15.22 11.57
C HIS A 316 -4.45 -14.66 10.31
N LYS A 317 -5.20 -15.52 9.62
CA LYS A 317 -5.92 -15.18 8.38
C LYS A 317 -6.91 -14.02 8.58
N GLU A 318 -7.48 -13.93 9.77
CA GLU A 318 -8.38 -12.85 10.20
C GLU A 318 -7.71 -11.48 10.32
N TRP A 319 -6.39 -11.38 10.13
CA TRP A 319 -5.67 -10.10 10.11
C TRP A 319 -5.62 -9.44 8.75
N TYR A 320 -6.29 -10.02 7.74
CA TYR A 320 -6.54 -9.36 6.45
C TYR A 320 -7.98 -8.88 6.36
N HIS A 321 -8.17 -7.76 5.68
CA HIS A 321 -9.50 -7.24 5.40
C HIS A 321 -10.28 -8.19 4.49
N LEU A 322 -11.61 -8.17 4.60
CA LEU A 322 -12.46 -9.03 3.79
C LEU A 322 -12.51 -8.53 2.34
N GLY A 323 -12.84 -7.24 2.18
CA GLY A 323 -13.01 -6.54 0.91
C GLY A 323 -11.80 -5.73 0.44
N ASP A 324 -10.61 -5.95 1.01
CA ASP A 324 -9.39 -5.20 0.69
C ASP A 324 -8.16 -6.14 0.65
N GLY A 325 -7.10 -5.75 -0.05
CA GLY A 325 -5.85 -6.52 -0.12
C GLY A 325 -4.91 -6.28 1.05
N HIS A 326 -5.11 -5.22 1.82
CA HIS A 326 -4.30 -4.90 2.99
C HIS A 326 -4.65 -5.76 4.20
N TRP A 327 -3.72 -5.82 5.14
CA TRP A 327 -4.03 -6.23 6.49
C TRP A 327 -5.00 -5.24 7.18
N ASN A 328 -5.73 -5.73 8.18
CA ASN A 328 -6.52 -4.88 9.07
C ASN A 328 -5.67 -4.40 10.27
N ASN A 329 -6.32 -3.73 11.22
CA ASN A 329 -5.67 -3.14 12.38
C ASN A 329 -4.97 -4.19 13.27
N GLN A 330 -5.38 -5.46 13.25
CA GLN A 330 -4.68 -6.53 13.98
C GLN A 330 -3.34 -6.87 13.33
N GLY A 331 -3.30 -6.94 11.98
CA GLY A 331 -2.04 -7.11 11.25
C GLY A 331 -1.11 -5.91 11.44
N LYS A 332 -1.65 -4.68 11.37
CA LYS A 332 -0.88 -3.46 11.70
C LYS A 332 -0.34 -3.49 13.12
N ARG A 333 -1.15 -3.86 14.12
CA ARG A 333 -0.72 -4.01 15.52
C ARG A 333 0.38 -5.04 15.68
N PHE A 334 0.29 -6.16 14.97
CA PHE A 334 1.34 -7.17 14.99
C PHE A 334 2.66 -6.58 14.50
N TRP A 335 2.68 -5.98 13.29
CA TRP A 335 3.88 -5.36 12.75
C TRP A 335 4.43 -4.26 13.67
N LEU A 336 3.56 -3.38 14.14
CA LEU A 336 3.91 -2.29 15.05
C LEU A 336 4.56 -2.79 16.33
N ARG A 337 4.01 -3.86 16.94
CA ARG A 337 4.60 -4.48 18.13
C ARG A 337 5.99 -5.03 17.85
N ARG A 338 6.24 -5.62 16.68
CA ARG A 338 7.57 -6.13 16.31
C ARG A 338 8.58 -4.99 16.18
N VAL A 339 8.21 -3.91 15.48
CA VAL A 339 9.04 -2.71 15.33
C VAL A 339 9.30 -2.01 16.67
N ASN A 340 8.28 -1.82 17.50
CA ASN A 340 8.46 -1.19 18.81
C ASN A 340 9.27 -2.08 19.78
N SER A 341 9.13 -3.42 19.70
CA SER A 341 9.96 -4.34 20.48
C SER A 341 11.42 -4.26 20.05
N LEU A 342 11.68 -4.12 18.75
CA LEU A 342 13.03 -3.92 18.22
C LEU A 342 13.67 -2.64 18.80
N VAL A 343 12.94 -1.53 18.83
CA VAL A 343 13.42 -0.28 19.46
C VAL A 343 13.75 -0.50 20.94
N ALA A 344 12.88 -1.18 21.69
CA ALA A 344 13.11 -1.46 23.11
C ALA A 344 14.35 -2.36 23.34
N GLN A 345 14.59 -3.32 22.46
CA GLN A 345 15.78 -4.19 22.49
C GLN A 345 17.06 -3.37 22.27
N TRP A 346 17.07 -2.49 21.27
CA TRP A 346 18.19 -1.56 21.08
C TRP A 346 18.37 -0.66 22.30
N ALA A 347 17.31 -0.05 22.81
CA ALA A 347 17.43 0.86 23.95
C ALA A 347 18.01 0.19 25.21
N SER A 348 17.79 -1.11 25.37
CA SER A 348 18.29 -1.90 26.50
C SER A 348 19.68 -2.51 26.27
N ASN A 349 20.20 -2.46 25.05
CA ASN A 349 21.50 -3.03 24.71
C ASN A 349 22.63 -2.15 25.27
N PRO A 350 23.58 -2.70 26.05
CA PRO A 350 24.68 -1.93 26.64
C PRO A 350 25.62 -1.27 25.62
N ASN A 351 25.61 -1.72 24.36
CA ASN A 351 26.40 -1.13 23.28
C ASN A 351 25.68 0.02 22.54
N THR A 352 24.44 0.33 22.91
CA THR A 352 23.65 1.42 22.32
C THR A 352 24.18 2.77 22.77
N ARG A 353 24.27 3.73 21.85
CA ARG A 353 24.73 5.08 22.15
C ARG A 353 23.71 5.79 23.03
N GLN A 354 24.16 6.53 24.05
CA GLN A 354 23.30 7.12 25.07
C GLN A 354 22.72 8.48 24.69
#